data_AF-A0AAV5TE66-F1
#
_entry.id   AF-A0AAV5TE66-F1
#
_cell.length_a   1.000
_cell.length_b   1.000
_cell.length_c   1.000
_cell.angle_alpha   90.00
_cell.angle_beta   90.00
_cell.angle_gamma   90.00
#
_symmetry.space_group_name_H-M   'P 1'
#
loop_
_entity.id
_entity.type
_entity.pdbx_description
1 polymer ?
#
loop_
_entity_poly.entity_id
_entity_poly.type
_entity_poly.pdbx_seq_one_letter_code
_entity_poly.pdbx_strand_id
1 'polypeptide(L)'
;MLCEMRRIGELGTCSTRVFNQIKRGTITLHPATYSDVIPNTRIMHGALFAFSRLVFDDFKTLPTPNQHFIVEQNFEVMTEIDQLYRSVHYFPDNETGMPSYTTYISLNTINELLSGGPAEMNKEGLIIEITKSFKHTYGVTKEH
;
A
#
# COMPACT_ATOMS: atom_id res chain seq x y z
N MET A 1 -10.46 5.91 10.03
CA MET A 1 -11.21 6.60 8.96
C MET A 1 -10.49 6.54 7.62
N LEU A 2 -9.20 6.91 7.55
CA LEU A 2 -8.35 6.70 6.38
C LEU A 2 -8.42 5.26 5.82
N CYS A 3 -8.23 4.27 6.70
CA CYS A 3 -8.32 2.85 6.37
C CYS A 3 -9.63 2.47 5.67
N GLU A 4 -10.76 2.99 6.16
CA GLU A 4 -12.08 2.72 5.59
C GLU A 4 -12.28 3.38 4.23
N MET A 5 -11.87 4.65 4.08
CA MET A 5 -11.94 5.35 2.79
C MET A 5 -11.12 4.62 1.73
N ARG A 6 -9.90 4.21 2.08
CA ARG A 6 -9.03 3.43 1.22
C ARG A 6 -9.64 2.08 0.88
N ARG A 7 -10.12 1.33 1.88
CA ARG A 7 -10.76 0.02 1.69
C ARG A 7 -11.94 0.11 0.72
N ILE A 8 -12.81 1.10 0.87
CA ILE A 8 -13.97 1.30 -0.02
C ILE A 8 -13.51 1.66 -1.44
N GLY A 9 -12.48 2.50 -1.58
CA GLY A 9 -11.91 2.84 -2.89
C GLY A 9 -11.34 1.63 -3.61
N GLU A 10 -10.55 0.82 -2.91
CA GLU A 10 -9.95 -0.41 -3.48
C GLU A 10 -11.01 -1.48 -3.79
N LEU A 11 -12.08 -1.56 -2.99
CA LEU A 11 -13.24 -2.40 -3.32
C LEU A 11 -13.89 -2.02 -4.66
N GLY A 12 -13.85 -0.74 -5.03
CA GLY A 12 -14.36 -0.26 -6.30
C GLY A 12 -13.51 -0.66 -7.52
N THR A 13 -12.23 -0.98 -7.31
CA THR A 13 -11.32 -1.45 -8.37
C THR A 13 -11.19 -2.97 -8.43
N CYS A 14 -11.72 -3.67 -7.44
CA CYS A 14 -11.72 -5.12 -7.39
C CYS A 14 -12.60 -5.77 -8.47
N SER A 15 -12.18 -6.93 -8.95
CA SER A 15 -13.07 -7.79 -9.76
C SER A 15 -14.29 -8.25 -8.95
N THR A 16 -15.39 -8.56 -9.62
CA THR A 16 -16.62 -9.08 -9.00
C THR A 16 -16.35 -10.30 -8.11
N ARG A 17 -15.36 -11.13 -8.48
CA ARG A 17 -14.94 -12.30 -7.68
C ARG A 17 -14.35 -11.88 -6.34
N VAL A 18 -13.42 -10.93 -6.33
CA VAL A 18 -12.75 -10.44 -5.12
C VAL A 18 -13.75 -9.70 -4.23
N PHE A 19 -14.62 -8.88 -4.82
CA PHE A 19 -15.71 -8.22 -4.10
C PHE A 19 -16.62 -9.21 -3.36
N ASN A 20 -17.01 -10.31 -4.03
CA ASN A 20 -17.83 -11.36 -3.42
C ASN A 20 -17.14 -12.09 -2.27
N GLN A 21 -15.82 -12.30 -2.35
CA GLN A 21 -15.03 -12.88 -1.25
C GLN A 21 -15.02 -11.95 -0.03
N ILE A 22 -14.84 -10.64 -0.25
CA ILE A 22 -14.82 -9.65 0.83
C ILE A 22 -16.19 -9.57 1.51
N LYS A 23 -17.28 -9.56 0.74
CA LYS A 23 -18.65 -9.57 1.29
C LYS A 23 -18.93 -10.80 2.17
N ARG A 24 -18.28 -11.94 1.89
CA ARG A 24 -18.41 -13.19 2.64
C ARG A 24 -17.43 -13.31 3.81
N GLY A 25 -16.54 -12.33 4.01
CA GLY A 25 -15.49 -12.38 5.01
C GLY A 25 -14.37 -13.39 4.71
N THR A 26 -14.32 -13.93 3.49
CA THR A 26 -13.34 -14.95 3.07
C THR A 26 -12.29 -14.33 2.15
N ILE A 27 -11.66 -13.24 2.59
CA ILE A 27 -10.68 -12.50 1.77
C ILE A 27 -9.49 -13.43 1.50
N THR A 28 -9.29 -13.78 0.24
CA THR A 28 -8.07 -14.45 -0.21
C THR A 28 -7.10 -13.39 -0.68
N LEU A 29 -6.04 -13.16 0.09
CA LEU A 29 -4.95 -12.29 -0.32
C LEU A 29 -4.19 -12.93 -1.48
N HIS A 30 -3.76 -12.12 -2.45
CA HIS A 30 -2.98 -12.57 -3.60
C HIS A 30 -1.71 -11.72 -3.77
N PRO A 31 -0.67 -12.26 -4.42
CA PRO A 31 0.51 -11.47 -4.77
C PRO A 31 0.12 -10.20 -5.54
N ALA A 32 0.70 -9.07 -5.16
CA ALA A 32 0.46 -7.81 -5.85
C ALA A 32 1.11 -7.84 -7.25
N THR A 33 0.37 -7.38 -8.26
CA THR A 33 0.91 -7.11 -9.59
C THR A 33 1.21 -5.62 -9.78
N TYR A 34 2.04 -5.28 -10.75
CA TYR A 34 2.33 -3.89 -11.10
C TYR A 34 1.04 -3.10 -11.40
N SER A 35 0.08 -3.74 -12.07
CA SER A 35 -1.22 -3.17 -12.40
C SER A 35 -2.13 -2.94 -11.19
N ASP A 36 -1.91 -3.63 -10.06
CA ASP A 36 -2.64 -3.38 -8.82
C ASP A 36 -2.04 -2.19 -8.04
N VAL A 37 -0.71 -2.11 -8.00
CA VAL A 37 -0.01 -1.12 -7.15
C VAL A 37 -0.32 0.31 -7.59
N ILE A 38 -0.28 0.60 -8.90
CA ILE A 38 -0.49 1.96 -9.42
C ILE A 38 -1.88 2.54 -9.07
N PRO A 39 -3.01 1.88 -9.38
CA PRO A 39 -4.32 2.41 -9.01
C PRO A 39 -4.53 2.47 -7.49
N ASN A 40 -4.04 1.48 -6.73
CA ASN A 40 -4.20 1.45 -5.27
C ASN A 40 -3.39 2.58 -4.59
N THR A 41 -2.22 2.93 -5.11
CA THR A 41 -1.45 4.10 -4.66
C THR A 41 -2.21 5.40 -4.90
N ARG A 42 -2.89 5.56 -6.05
CA ARG A 42 -3.73 6.74 -6.32
C ARG A 42 -4.91 6.83 -5.34
N ILE A 43 -5.53 5.70 -5.03
CA ILE A 43 -6.62 5.62 -4.03
C ILE A 43 -6.10 6.02 -2.65
N MET A 44 -4.95 5.50 -2.23
CA MET A 44 -4.32 5.89 -0.95
C MET A 44 -4.04 7.39 -0.90
N HIS A 45 -3.49 7.97 -1.97
CA HIS A 45 -3.22 9.41 -2.03
C HIS A 45 -4.51 10.24 -1.90
N GLY A 46 -5.54 9.89 -2.66
CA GLY A 46 -6.85 10.56 -2.57
C GLY A 46 -7.50 10.41 -1.19
N ALA A 47 -7.41 9.22 -0.59
CA ALA A 47 -7.92 8.96 0.75
C ALA A 47 -7.16 9.76 1.81
N LEU A 48 -5.83 9.86 1.70
CA LEU A 48 -4.99 10.64 2.61
C LEU A 48 -5.31 12.13 2.52
N PHE A 49 -5.46 12.66 1.30
CA PHE A 49 -5.84 14.05 1.09
C PHE A 49 -7.23 14.36 1.67
N ALA A 50 -8.23 13.51 1.41
CA ALA A 50 -9.58 13.67 1.93
C ALA A 50 -9.63 13.54 3.47
N PHE A 51 -8.90 12.57 4.02
CA PHE A 51 -8.75 12.37 5.45
C PHE A 51 -8.14 13.62 6.12
N SER A 52 -7.04 14.14 5.59
CA SER A 52 -6.38 15.32 6.15
C SER A 52 -7.29 16.55 6.17
N ARG A 53 -8.09 16.77 5.11
CA ARG A 53 -9.08 17.86 5.06
C ARG A 53 -10.24 17.69 6.03
N LEU A 54 -10.58 16.45 6.38
CA LEU A 54 -11.71 16.14 7.27
C LEU A 54 -11.30 16.21 8.74
N VAL A 55 -10.06 15.83 9.07
CA VAL A 55 -9.60 15.70 10.45
C VAL A 55 -8.86 16.94 10.95
N PHE A 56 -8.15 17.66 10.08
CA PHE A 56 -7.33 18.79 10.47
C PHE A 56 -7.91 20.10 9.91
N ASP A 57 -8.55 20.88 10.77
CA ASP A 57 -9.14 22.16 10.38
C ASP A 57 -8.08 23.11 9.80
N ASP A 58 -6.90 23.17 10.40
CA ASP A 58 -5.79 24.00 9.91
C ASP A 58 -5.38 23.60 8.48
N PHE A 59 -5.29 22.29 8.20
CA PHE A 59 -4.97 21.78 6.87
C PHE A 59 -6.01 22.23 5.84
N LYS A 60 -7.30 22.21 6.20
CA LYS A 60 -8.40 22.63 5.34
C LYS A 60 -8.31 24.12 4.97
N THR A 61 -7.76 24.95 5.85
CA THR A 61 -7.58 26.40 5.59
C THR A 61 -6.39 26.73 4.70
N LEU A 62 -5.44 25.81 4.51
CA LEU A 62 -4.29 26.03 3.65
C LEU A 62 -4.69 26.17 2.17
N PRO A 63 -3.95 26.95 1.36
CA PRO A 63 -4.09 26.91 -0.09
C PRO A 63 -3.91 25.50 -0.64
N THR A 64 -4.68 25.12 -1.65
CA THR A 64 -4.64 23.78 -2.28
C THR A 64 -3.21 23.31 -2.65
N PRO A 65 -2.32 24.15 -3.23
CA PRO A 65 -0.94 23.73 -3.51
C PRO A 65 -0.18 23.28 -2.26
N ASN A 66 -0.38 23.94 -1.12
CA ASN A 66 0.28 23.58 0.14
C ASN A 66 -0.31 22.29 0.72
N GLN A 67 -1.61 22.05 0.54
CA GLN A 67 -2.23 20.79 0.92
C GLN A 67 -1.64 19.61 0.15
N HIS A 68 -1.50 19.75 -1.17
CA HIS A 68 -0.85 18.75 -2.01
C HIS A 68 0.60 18.52 -1.58
N PHE A 69 1.36 19.60 -1.40
CA PHE A 69 2.75 19.50 -0.96
C PHE A 69 2.90 18.70 0.34
N ILE A 70 2.10 19.00 1.36
CA ILE A 70 2.15 18.28 2.64
C ILE A 70 1.82 16.80 2.46
N VAL A 71 0.78 16.48 1.68
CA VAL A 71 0.38 15.08 1.44
C VAL A 71 1.45 14.32 0.68
N GLU A 72 2.02 14.92 -0.37
CA GLU A 72 3.09 14.32 -1.19
C GLU A 72 4.35 14.07 -0.37
N GLN A 73 4.80 15.04 0.43
CA GLN A 73 6.01 14.91 1.25
C GLN A 73 5.89 13.84 2.35
N ASN A 74 4.66 13.53 2.80
CA ASN A 74 4.41 12.54 3.85
C ASN A 74 3.83 11.23 3.31
N PHE A 75 3.67 11.11 1.99
CA PHE A 75 2.92 10.01 1.38
C PHE A 75 3.56 8.64 1.66
N GLU A 76 4.87 8.55 1.52
CA GLU A 76 5.64 7.31 1.72
C GLU A 76 5.53 6.84 3.17
N VAL A 77 5.83 7.71 4.14
CA VAL A 77 5.75 7.40 5.57
C VAL A 77 4.34 6.96 5.98
N MET A 78 3.31 7.69 5.56
CA MET A 78 1.93 7.33 5.87
C MET A 78 1.52 6.00 5.23
N THR A 79 2.04 5.71 4.04
CA THR A 79 1.83 4.45 3.36
C THR A 79 2.52 3.31 4.10
N GLU A 80 3.77 3.48 4.50
CA GLU A 80 4.52 2.48 5.28
C GLU A 80 3.84 2.15 6.61
N ILE A 81 3.37 3.17 7.36
CA ILE A 81 2.65 2.96 8.62
C ILE A 81 1.37 2.14 8.41
N ASP A 82 0.55 2.48 7.40
CA ASP A 82 -0.67 1.74 7.09
C ASP A 82 -0.38 0.30 6.62
N GLN A 83 0.66 0.11 5.80
CA GLN A 83 1.08 -1.21 5.33
C GLN A 83 1.61 -2.08 6.49
N LEU A 84 2.47 -1.52 7.34
CA LEU A 84 3.07 -2.21 8.48
C LEU A 84 2.01 -2.64 9.50
N TYR A 85 1.06 -1.75 9.81
CA TYR A 85 -0.05 -2.08 10.70
C TYR A 85 -0.84 -3.30 10.20
N ARG A 86 -1.11 -3.35 8.89
CA ARG A 86 -1.84 -4.47 8.29
C ARG A 86 -0.97 -5.72 8.18
N SER A 87 0.29 -5.61 7.80
CA SER A 87 1.17 -6.77 7.68
C SER A 87 1.40 -7.47 9.01
N VAL A 88 1.64 -6.74 10.09
CA VAL A 88 1.80 -7.34 11.43
C VAL A 88 0.54 -8.09 11.87
N HIS A 89 -0.64 -7.64 11.44
CA HIS A 89 -1.90 -8.30 11.79
C HIS A 89 -2.18 -9.56 10.96
N TYR A 90 -1.94 -9.53 9.64
CA TYR A 90 -2.24 -10.65 8.74
C TYR A 90 -1.08 -11.64 8.57
N PHE A 91 0.15 -11.20 8.80
CA PHE A 91 1.39 -11.93 8.56
C PHE A 91 2.39 -11.71 9.71
N PRO A 92 2.03 -11.99 10.97
CA PRO A 92 2.85 -11.65 12.14
C PRO A 92 4.27 -12.24 12.11
N ASP A 93 4.42 -13.41 11.49
CA ASP A 93 5.69 -14.15 11.46
C ASP A 93 6.45 -14.02 10.13
N ASN A 94 5.88 -13.33 9.13
CA ASN A 94 6.42 -13.28 7.78
C ASN A 94 6.79 -11.85 7.37
N GLU A 95 7.93 -11.71 6.68
CA GLU A 95 8.38 -10.45 6.10
C GLU A 95 7.55 -10.13 4.84
N THR A 96 6.34 -9.60 5.06
CA THR A 96 5.33 -9.40 4.02
C THR A 96 4.77 -7.99 4.10
N GLY A 97 4.90 -7.19 3.04
CA GLY A 97 4.21 -5.91 2.91
C GLY A 97 2.80 -6.09 2.36
N MET A 98 1.88 -5.20 2.73
CA MET A 98 0.50 -5.22 2.20
C MET A 98 0.20 -3.94 1.42
N PRO A 99 0.61 -3.82 0.14
CA PRO A 99 0.42 -2.60 -0.63
C PRO A 99 -1.06 -2.25 -0.88
N SER A 100 -2.00 -3.18 -0.65
CA SER A 100 -3.45 -2.95 -0.70
C SER A 100 -4.16 -3.84 0.34
N TYR A 101 -5.48 -3.69 0.49
CA TYR A 101 -6.31 -4.54 1.36
C TYR A 101 -6.52 -5.96 0.82
N THR A 102 -6.20 -6.19 -0.46
CA THR A 102 -6.41 -7.50 -1.11
C THR A 102 -5.12 -8.14 -1.60
N THR A 103 -3.99 -7.43 -1.53
CA THR A 103 -2.71 -7.89 -2.07
C THR A 103 -1.57 -7.82 -1.07
N TYR A 104 -0.58 -8.66 -1.28
CA TYR A 104 0.64 -8.72 -0.49
C TYR A 104 1.89 -8.78 -1.36
N ILE A 105 3.03 -8.37 -0.80
CA ILE A 105 4.37 -8.49 -1.41
C ILE A 105 5.28 -9.15 -0.38
N SER A 106 6.03 -10.16 -0.81
CA SER A 106 7.11 -10.78 -0.05
C SER A 106 8.32 -10.95 -0.96
N LEU A 107 9.47 -11.32 -0.40
CA LEU A 107 10.66 -11.66 -1.19
C LEU A 107 10.40 -12.78 -2.20
N ASN A 108 9.46 -13.68 -1.91
CA ASN A 108 9.12 -14.79 -2.80
C ASN A 108 8.25 -14.36 -3.99
N THR A 109 7.50 -13.26 -3.85
CA THR A 109 6.53 -12.80 -4.87
C THR A 109 7.01 -11.57 -5.65
N ILE A 110 8.19 -11.06 -5.34
CA ILE A 110 8.72 -9.84 -5.98
C ILE A 110 8.92 -9.99 -7.50
N ASN A 111 9.31 -11.17 -7.96
CA ASN A 111 9.47 -11.44 -9.38
C ASN A 111 8.14 -11.36 -10.12
N GLU A 112 7.05 -11.83 -9.50
CA GLU A 112 5.70 -11.75 -10.06
C GLU A 112 5.25 -10.29 -10.18
N LEU A 113 5.51 -9.49 -9.15
CA LEU A 113 5.21 -8.05 -9.15
C LEU A 113 5.90 -7.34 -10.34
N LEU A 114 7.22 -7.55 -10.50
CA LEU A 114 8.03 -6.90 -11.52
C LEU A 114 7.81 -7.48 -12.93
N SER A 115 7.24 -8.68 -13.04
CA SER A 115 6.92 -9.30 -14.33
C SER A 115 5.89 -8.48 -15.13
N GLY A 116 4.97 -7.82 -14.42
CA GLY A 116 3.95 -6.94 -15.01
C GLY A 116 4.39 -5.50 -15.27
N GLY A 117 5.66 -5.15 -14.99
CA GLY A 117 6.21 -3.82 -15.24
C GLY A 117 6.61 -3.57 -16.70
N PRO A 118 6.97 -2.32 -17.06
CA PRO A 118 7.50 -1.96 -18.37
C PRO A 118 8.71 -2.81 -18.80
N ALA A 119 8.90 -2.99 -20.11
CA ALA A 119 9.95 -3.85 -20.65
C ALA A 119 11.36 -3.30 -20.39
N GLU A 120 11.48 -1.97 -20.35
CA GLU A 120 12.70 -1.20 -20.09
C GLU A 120 13.09 -1.11 -18.60
N MET A 121 12.29 -1.68 -17.70
CA MET A 121 12.55 -1.69 -16.27
C MET A 121 13.78 -2.55 -15.93
N ASN A 122 14.73 -2.00 -15.16
CA ASN A 122 15.84 -2.76 -14.58
C ASN A 122 15.35 -3.63 -13.41
N LYS A 123 14.79 -4.80 -13.74
CA LYS A 123 14.19 -5.71 -12.76
C LYS A 123 15.21 -6.21 -11.75
N GLU A 124 16.40 -6.57 -12.21
CA GLU A 124 17.48 -7.10 -11.37
C GLU A 124 17.93 -6.08 -10.32
N GLY A 125 18.13 -4.82 -10.73
CA GLY A 125 18.48 -3.74 -9.80
C GLY A 125 17.40 -3.51 -8.73
N LEU A 126 16.14 -3.47 -9.14
CA LEU A 126 15.01 -3.29 -8.23
C LEU A 126 14.87 -4.44 -7.22
N ILE A 127 15.10 -5.69 -7.64
CA ILE A 127 15.06 -6.84 -6.73
C ILE A 127 16.11 -6.69 -5.64
N ILE A 128 17.34 -6.26 -6.00
CA ILE A 128 18.42 -6.06 -5.03
C ILE A 128 18.04 -4.97 -4.01
N GLU A 129 17.53 -3.84 -4.48
CA GLU A 129 17.13 -2.72 -3.61
C GLU A 129 15.99 -3.11 -2.68
N ILE A 130 14.91 -3.71 -3.22
CA ILE A 130 13.76 -4.12 -2.43
C ILE A 130 14.16 -5.20 -1.41
N THR A 131 15.02 -6.15 -1.80
CA THR A 131 15.53 -7.17 -0.86
C THR A 131 16.31 -6.54 0.29
N LYS A 132 17.13 -5.52 -0.01
CA LYS A 132 17.87 -4.78 1.02
C LYS A 132 16.91 -4.03 1.95
N SER A 133 15.91 -3.34 1.42
CA SER A 133 14.92 -2.61 2.20
C SER A 133 14.08 -3.53 3.09
N PHE A 134 13.59 -4.66 2.56
CA PHE A 134 12.86 -5.66 3.37
C PHE A 134 13.70 -6.15 4.55
N LYS A 135 14.95 -6.55 4.31
CA LYS A 135 15.84 -7.00 5.40
C LYS A 135 16.12 -5.92 6.44
N HIS A 136 16.21 -4.66 6.02
CA HIS A 136 16.41 -3.56 6.95
C HIS A 136 15.17 -3.32 7.82
N THR A 137 14.00 -3.18 7.22
CA THR A 137 12.73 -2.88 7.92
C THR A 137 12.32 -4.01 8.88
N TYR A 138 12.48 -5.26 8.48
CA TYR A 138 12.11 -6.43 9.29
C TYR A 138 13.20 -6.92 10.24
N GLY A 139 14.47 -6.58 9.97
CA GLY A 139 15.57 -6.82 10.92
C GLY A 139 15.48 -5.93 12.16
N VAL A 140 15.07 -4.67 12.00
CA VAL A 140 14.94 -3.70 13.10
C VAL A 140 13.69 -3.95 13.96
N THR A 141 12.61 -4.48 13.38
CA THR A 141 11.34 -4.70 14.10
C THR A 141 11.30 -5.96 14.97
N LYS A 142 12.23 -6.92 14.80
CA LYS A 142 12.34 -8.11 15.67
C LYS A 142 13.13 -7.87 16.97
N GLU A 143 13.78 -6.72 17.12
CA GLU A 143 14.60 -6.37 18.30
C GLU A 143 13.83 -5.52 19.34
N HIS A 144 12.52 -5.31 19.16
CA HIS A 144 11.62 -4.57 20.06
C HIS A 144 10.37 -5.39 20.39
#